data_AF-A0A359AL88-F1
#
_entry.id   AF-A0A359AL88-F1
#
_cell.length_a   1.000
_cell.length_b   1.000
_cell.length_c   1.000
_cell.angle_alpha   90.00
_cell.angle_beta   90.00
_cell.angle_gamma   90.00
#
_symmetry.space_group_name_H-M   'P 1'
#
loop_
_entity.id
_entity.type
_entity.pdbx_description
1 polymer ?
#
loop_
_entity_poly.entity_id
_entity_poly.type
_entity_poly.pdbx_seq_one_letter_code
_entity_poly.pdbx_strand_id
1 'polypeptide(L)'
;MINQARATDCNTFCGGIDDLDLWNECIEKCQNEGGTVSEPEVDKSGSPKKSGNSSGNFTDINTKLKNLEPGFYGDVAPKSLEQMIGGYIKTGLALVGVIFLLLMVYGGYTWMIARGDETEAKKAKDTITMAAIGMAVVLVAYVITYFILSYALQSVGQ
;
A
#
# COMPACT_ATOMS: atom_id res chain seq x y z
N MET A 1 -17.92 1.98 -44.22
CA MET A 1 -16.81 2.92 -43.91
C MET A 1 -17.30 4.08 -43.02
N ILE A 2 -17.90 3.79 -41.86
CA ILE A 2 -18.41 4.81 -40.90
C ILE A 2 -17.62 4.77 -39.57
N ASN A 3 -16.79 3.74 -39.34
CA ASN A 3 -16.19 3.45 -38.04
C ASN A 3 -14.80 4.07 -37.79
N GLN A 4 -14.27 4.87 -38.72
CA GLN A 4 -12.97 5.55 -38.53
C GLN A 4 -13.10 7.02 -38.07
N ALA A 5 -14.19 7.72 -38.40
CA ALA A 5 -14.37 9.12 -37.99
C ALA A 5 -14.53 9.28 -36.46
N ARG A 6 -15.23 8.35 -35.80
CA ARG A 6 -15.49 8.39 -34.35
C ARG A 6 -14.26 8.12 -33.49
N ALA A 7 -13.30 7.34 -34.00
CA ALA A 7 -12.09 6.98 -33.27
C ALA A 7 -11.11 8.17 -33.16
N THR A 8 -11.06 9.04 -34.18
CA THR A 8 -10.19 10.23 -34.19
C THR A 8 -10.65 11.29 -33.20
N ASP A 9 -11.97 11.44 -33.00
CA ASP A 9 -12.54 12.38 -32.03
C ASP A 9 -12.28 11.92 -30.59
N CYS A 10 -12.44 10.63 -30.28
CA CYS A 10 -12.12 10.11 -28.94
C CYS A 10 -10.62 10.19 -28.63
N ASN A 11 -9.74 9.94 -29.61
CA ASN A 11 -8.30 10.08 -29.39
C ASN A 11 -7.90 11.53 -29.09
N THR A 12 -8.51 12.50 -29.77
CA THR A 12 -8.27 13.92 -29.50
C THR A 12 -8.79 14.33 -28.12
N PHE A 13 -9.94 13.78 -27.70
CA PHE A 13 -10.52 14.05 -26.39
C PHE A 13 -9.70 13.44 -25.23
N CYS A 14 -9.20 12.21 -25.40
CA CYS A 14 -8.39 11.52 -24.38
C CYS A 14 -6.87 11.83 -24.49
N GLY A 15 -6.44 12.61 -25.48
CA GLY A 15 -5.02 12.87 -25.77
C GLY A 15 -4.24 13.68 -24.73
N GLY A 16 -4.92 14.14 -23.67
CA GLY A 16 -4.29 14.82 -22.53
C GLY A 16 -3.86 13.90 -21.38
N ILE A 17 -4.07 12.59 -21.49
CA ILE A 17 -3.77 11.58 -20.46
C ILE A 17 -2.42 10.92 -20.78
N ASP A 18 -1.44 11.04 -19.89
CA ASP A 18 -0.10 10.47 -20.02
C ASP A 18 0.00 9.01 -19.53
N ASP A 19 -0.98 8.54 -18.75
CA ASP A 19 -1.13 7.15 -18.33
C ASP A 19 -1.86 6.29 -19.38
N LEU A 20 -1.16 5.30 -19.93
CA LEU A 20 -1.65 4.44 -21.03
C LEU A 20 -2.91 3.64 -20.65
N ASP A 21 -3.02 3.19 -19.40
CA ASP A 21 -4.19 2.43 -18.91
C ASP A 21 -5.44 3.30 -18.78
N LEU A 22 -5.28 4.53 -18.26
CA LEU A 22 -6.35 5.52 -18.17
C LEU A 22 -6.79 6.00 -19.55
N TRP A 23 -5.85 6.13 -20.49
CA TRP A 23 -6.14 6.44 -21.88
C TRP A 23 -7.02 5.36 -22.53
N ASN A 24 -6.70 4.08 -22.34
CA ASN A 24 -7.50 2.97 -22.87
C ASN A 24 -8.93 2.96 -22.31
N GLU A 25 -9.09 3.18 -21.00
CA GLU A 25 -10.41 3.22 -20.35
C GLU A 25 -11.26 4.42 -20.83
N CYS A 26 -10.62 5.59 -21.04
CA CYS A 26 -11.27 6.78 -21.59
C CYS A 26 -11.80 6.55 -23.02
N ILE A 27 -10.99 5.90 -23.86
CA ILE A 27 -11.36 5.57 -25.24
C ILE A 27 -12.56 4.61 -25.26
N GLU A 28 -12.55 3.59 -24.41
CA GLU A 28 -13.63 2.59 -24.35
C GLU A 28 -14.98 3.23 -23.94
N LYS A 29 -14.97 4.13 -22.97
CA LYS A 29 -16.19 4.84 -22.53
C LYS A 29 -16.71 5.80 -23.61
N CYS A 30 -15.81 6.57 -24.25
CA CYS A 30 -16.16 7.52 -25.30
C CYS A 30 -16.80 6.84 -26.53
N GLN A 31 -16.31 5.66 -26.92
CA GLN A 31 -16.87 4.90 -28.03
C GLN A 31 -18.28 4.35 -27.75
N ASN A 32 -18.55 3.98 -26.50
CA ASN A 32 -19.83 3.37 -26.10
C ASN A 32 -20.95 4.39 -25.85
N GLU A 33 -20.62 5.60 -25.39
CA GLU A 33 -21.64 6.61 -25.01
C GLU A 33 -21.92 7.66 -26.11
N GLY A 34 -21.25 7.57 -27.25
CA GLY A 34 -21.75 8.15 -28.49
C GLY A 34 -21.84 9.68 -28.58
N GLY A 35 -21.06 10.43 -27.80
CA GLY A 35 -20.73 11.82 -28.10
C GLY A 35 -21.70 12.90 -27.61
N THR A 36 -22.57 12.63 -26.64
CA THR A 36 -23.30 13.70 -25.91
C THR A 36 -22.64 14.06 -24.58
N VAL A 37 -21.30 14.04 -24.53
CA VAL A 37 -20.55 14.69 -23.46
C VAL A 37 -20.55 16.19 -23.73
N SER A 38 -21.59 16.86 -23.26
CA SER A 38 -21.52 18.30 -22.98
C SER A 38 -20.37 18.54 -22.00
N GLU A 39 -19.49 19.49 -22.36
CA GLU A 39 -18.32 20.01 -21.62
C GLU A 39 -18.12 19.43 -20.20
N PRO A 40 -17.04 18.67 -19.95
CA PRO A 40 -16.79 18.09 -18.63
C PRO A 40 -16.38 19.18 -17.64
N GLU A 41 -17.08 19.29 -16.51
CA GLU A 41 -16.62 20.09 -15.36
C GLU A 41 -15.48 19.34 -14.61
N VAL A 42 -14.33 19.20 -15.27
CA VAL A 42 -13.06 18.73 -14.70
C VAL A 42 -12.26 19.95 -14.24
N ASP A 43 -11.95 20.02 -12.94
CA ASP A 43 -10.98 20.96 -12.41
C ASP A 43 -9.57 20.61 -12.95
N LYS A 44 -8.74 21.63 -13.19
CA LYS A 44 -7.41 21.54 -13.84
C LYS A 44 -6.32 20.75 -13.07
N SER A 45 -6.70 19.88 -12.15
CA SER A 45 -5.82 18.90 -11.50
C SER A 45 -6.53 17.55 -11.49
N GLY A 46 -6.18 16.66 -12.40
CA GLY A 46 -6.79 15.33 -12.58
C GLY A 46 -6.84 14.49 -11.31
N SER A 47 -7.86 14.69 -10.50
CA SER A 47 -8.21 13.90 -9.31
C SER A 47 -9.73 13.73 -9.28
N PRO A 48 -10.24 12.54 -8.94
CA PRO A 48 -11.68 12.38 -8.76
C PRO A 48 -12.16 13.30 -7.63
N LYS A 49 -13.10 14.22 -7.93
CA LYS A 49 -13.78 15.02 -6.90
C LYS A 49 -14.47 14.05 -5.93
N LYS A 50 -13.91 13.91 -4.72
CA LYS A 50 -14.66 13.49 -3.54
C LYS A 50 -15.68 14.59 -3.21
N SER A 51 -16.83 14.57 -3.87
CA SER A 51 -18.04 15.30 -3.47
C SER A 51 -19.21 14.31 -3.64
N GLY A 52 -19.81 13.75 -2.59
CA GLY A 52 -20.37 14.47 -1.45
C GLY A 52 -21.83 14.79 -1.75
N ASN A 53 -22.73 13.82 -1.59
CA ASN A 53 -24.14 14.12 -1.36
C ASN A 53 -24.48 13.67 0.07
N SER A 54 -24.99 14.61 0.85
CA SER A 54 -25.66 14.35 2.13
C SER A 54 -27.07 13.85 1.83
N SER A 55 -27.20 12.64 1.30
CA SER A 55 -28.40 11.83 1.49
C SER A 55 -28.05 10.79 2.53
N GLY A 56 -28.89 10.65 3.56
CA GLY A 56 -28.68 9.70 4.66
C GLY A 56 -28.78 8.25 4.17
N ASN A 57 -27.76 7.79 3.44
CA ASN A 57 -27.62 6.44 2.97
C ASN A 57 -26.35 5.83 3.58
N PHE A 58 -26.57 4.76 4.33
CA PHE A 58 -25.57 4.03 5.11
C PHE A 58 -24.37 3.56 4.28
N THR A 59 -24.52 3.45 2.97
CA THR A 59 -23.48 2.99 2.04
C THR A 59 -22.34 3.99 1.84
N ASP A 60 -22.60 5.30 1.90
CA ASP A 60 -21.58 6.35 1.75
C ASP A 60 -20.74 6.54 3.01
N ILE A 61 -21.36 6.32 4.18
CA ILE A 61 -20.68 6.36 5.47
C ILE A 61 -19.70 5.18 5.59
N ASN A 62 -20.12 3.98 5.20
CA ASN A 62 -19.23 2.81 5.15
C ASN A 62 -18.06 3.01 4.17
N THR A 63 -18.29 3.67 3.04
CA THR A 63 -17.24 3.95 2.06
C THR A 63 -16.30 5.05 2.53
N LYS A 64 -16.79 6.06 3.25
CA LYS A 64 -15.96 7.11 3.88
C LYS A 64 -15.13 6.56 5.03
N LEU A 65 -15.68 5.65 5.85
CA LEU A 65 -14.95 4.96 6.92
C LEU A 65 -13.84 4.04 6.39
N LYS A 66 -14.08 3.34 5.27
CA LYS A 66 -13.07 2.50 4.59
C LYS A 66 -11.90 3.29 3.98
N ASN A 67 -12.11 4.58 3.71
CA ASN A 67 -11.12 5.47 3.09
C ASN A 67 -10.51 6.48 4.07
N LEU A 68 -10.89 6.43 5.36
CA LEU A 68 -10.06 6.99 6.42
C LEU A 68 -8.89 6.03 6.55
N GLU A 69 -7.68 6.52 6.30
CA GLU A 69 -6.45 5.73 6.31
C GLU A 69 -6.47 4.71 7.45
N PRO A 70 -6.39 3.39 7.17
CA PRO A 70 -6.33 2.37 8.20
C PRO A 70 -4.95 2.44 8.86
N GLY A 71 -4.77 3.43 9.74
CA GLY A 71 -3.76 3.40 10.77
C GLY A 71 -4.22 2.45 11.87
N PHE A 72 -3.37 1.50 12.23
CA PHE A 72 -3.33 0.66 13.46
C PHE A 72 -4.59 -0.10 13.94
N TYR A 73 -5.82 0.32 13.62
CA TYR A 73 -7.07 -0.31 14.02
C TYR A 73 -7.67 -1.09 12.85
N GLY A 74 -7.90 -2.38 13.09
CA GLY A 74 -8.37 -3.33 12.09
C GLY A 74 -9.71 -2.94 11.47
N ASP A 75 -9.74 -2.98 10.14
CA ASP A 75 -10.93 -2.89 9.30
C ASP A 75 -12.04 -3.88 9.74
N VAL A 76 -13.26 -3.34 9.90
CA VAL A 76 -14.48 -4.04 10.39
C VAL A 76 -15.36 -4.57 9.24
N ALA A 77 -14.82 -4.69 8.02
CA ALA A 77 -15.49 -5.40 6.94
C ALA A 77 -15.52 -6.92 7.21
N PRO A 78 -16.41 -7.70 6.57
CA PRO A 78 -16.37 -9.17 6.60
C PRO A 78 -15.08 -9.66 5.92
N LYS A 79 -14.00 -9.66 6.70
CA LYS A 79 -12.64 -10.02 6.28
C LYS A 79 -12.56 -11.53 6.07
N SER A 80 -12.14 -11.93 4.88
CA SER A 80 -11.57 -13.25 4.67
C SER A 80 -10.42 -13.50 5.66
N LEU A 81 -10.15 -14.78 5.97
CA LEU A 81 -9.15 -15.20 6.96
C LEU A 81 -7.78 -14.55 6.71
N GLU A 82 -7.42 -14.34 5.45
CA GLU A 82 -6.19 -13.64 5.03
C GLU A 82 -6.10 -12.20 5.55
N GLN A 83 -7.21 -11.47 5.59
CA GLN A 83 -7.18 -10.06 5.96
C GLN A 83 -7.13 -9.85 7.48
N MET A 84 -7.62 -10.81 8.28
CA MET A 84 -7.41 -10.79 9.75
C MET A 84 -5.95 -11.06 10.09
N ILE A 85 -5.37 -12.10 9.49
CA ILE A 85 -3.97 -12.46 9.69
C ILE A 85 -3.04 -11.34 9.23
N GLY A 86 -3.29 -10.72 8.07
CA GLY A 86 -2.50 -9.59 7.59
C GLY A 86 -2.55 -8.37 8.53
N GLY A 87 -3.67 -8.15 9.24
CA GLY A 87 -3.82 -7.09 10.23
C GLY A 87 -2.93 -7.32 11.46
N TYR A 88 -2.98 -8.51 12.05
CA TYR A 88 -2.15 -8.84 13.22
C TYR A 88 -0.66 -8.82 12.90
N ILE A 89 -0.26 -9.31 11.73
CA ILE A 89 1.14 -9.29 11.30
C ILE A 89 1.64 -7.85 11.17
N LYS A 90 0.90 -6.96 10.48
CA LYS A 90 1.29 -5.55 10.34
C LYS A 90 1.44 -4.84 11.68
N THR A 91 0.44 -4.99 12.56
CA THR A 91 0.46 -4.35 13.89
C THR A 91 1.57 -4.91 14.77
N GLY A 92 1.77 -6.23 14.76
CA GLY A 92 2.85 -6.88 15.50
C GLY A 92 4.23 -6.47 15.01
N LEU A 93 4.46 -6.45 13.69
CA LEU A 93 5.74 -6.02 13.11
C LEU A 93 6.08 -4.57 13.45
N ALA A 94 5.09 -3.67 13.44
CA ALA A 94 5.31 -2.27 13.77
C ALA A 94 5.76 -2.10 15.24
N LEU A 95 5.10 -2.77 16.18
CA LEU A 95 5.50 -2.72 17.59
C LEU A 95 6.87 -3.34 17.84
N VAL A 96 7.14 -4.51 17.22
CA VAL A 96 8.44 -5.18 17.33
C VAL A 96 9.55 -4.32 16.74
N GLY A 97 9.31 -3.70 15.58
CA GLY A 97 10.28 -2.82 14.92
C GLY A 97 10.70 -1.63 15.78
N VAL A 98 9.74 -0.99 16.46
CA VAL A 98 10.03 0.13 17.37
C VAL A 98 10.84 -0.32 18.58
N ILE A 99 10.44 -1.41 19.23
CA ILE A 99 11.18 -1.96 20.39
C ILE A 99 12.60 -2.34 19.98
N PHE A 100 12.75 -2.96 18.82
CA PHE A 100 14.03 -3.38 18.29
C PHE A 100 14.95 -2.19 17.99
N LEU A 101 14.41 -1.11 17.41
CA LEU A 101 15.16 0.13 17.18
C LEU A 101 15.71 0.72 18.48
N LEU A 102 14.91 0.73 19.55
CA LEU A 102 15.35 1.21 20.87
C LEU A 102 16.47 0.35 21.46
N LEU A 103 16.36 -0.98 21.37
CA LEU A 103 17.39 -1.92 21.81
C LEU A 103 18.71 -1.74 21.05
N MET A 104 18.64 -1.48 19.73
CA MET A 104 19.82 -1.24 18.91
C MET A 104 20.54 0.03 19.35
N VAL A 105 19.80 1.14 19.54
CA VAL A 105 20.38 2.40 20.03
C VAL A 105 21.02 2.22 21.40
N TYR A 106 20.38 1.49 22.32
CA TYR A 106 20.95 1.20 23.64
C TYR A 106 22.25 0.39 23.55
N GLY A 107 22.26 -0.70 22.78
CA GLY A 107 23.46 -1.53 22.61
C GLY A 107 24.62 -0.78 21.94
N GLY A 108 24.32 0.04 20.92
CA GLY A 108 25.30 0.89 20.26
C GLY A 108 25.89 1.95 21.21
N TYR A 109 25.03 2.57 22.03
CA TYR A 109 25.46 3.57 23.01
C TYR A 109 26.39 2.97 24.08
N THR A 110 26.05 1.79 24.61
CA THR A 110 26.89 1.09 25.60
C THR A 110 28.27 0.74 25.03
N TRP A 111 28.35 0.29 23.77
CA TRP A 111 29.64 -0.04 23.15
C TRP A 111 30.54 1.19 22.98
N MET A 112 29.96 2.35 22.65
CA MET A 112 30.73 3.59 22.48
C MET A 112 31.28 4.18 23.79
N ILE A 113 30.66 3.86 24.94
CA ILE A 113 31.04 4.43 26.24
C ILE A 113 31.92 3.49 27.09
N ALA A 114 32.18 2.26 26.62
CA ALA A 114 32.93 1.26 27.37
C ALA A 114 34.37 1.68 27.79
N ARG A 115 34.92 2.81 27.31
CA ARG A 115 36.08 3.56 27.85
C ARG A 115 37.33 2.74 28.29
N GLY A 116 37.50 1.52 27.79
CA GLY A 116 38.64 0.65 28.11
C GLY A 116 38.33 -0.53 29.05
N ASP A 117 37.08 -0.74 29.47
CA ASP A 117 36.66 -1.98 30.13
C ASP A 117 36.35 -3.05 29.06
N GLU A 118 37.23 -4.05 28.95
CA GLU A 118 37.07 -5.15 27.99
C GLU A 118 35.82 -5.99 28.25
N THR A 119 35.36 -6.05 29.50
CA THR A 119 34.17 -6.80 29.92
C THR A 119 32.90 -6.15 29.38
N GLU A 120 32.79 -4.83 29.55
CA GLU A 120 31.66 -4.04 29.02
C GLU A 120 31.69 -4.01 27.48
N ALA A 121 32.88 -3.88 26.88
CA ALA A 121 33.02 -3.91 25.43
C ALA A 121 32.62 -5.28 24.83
N LYS A 122 32.97 -6.38 25.50
CA LYS A 122 32.58 -7.73 25.08
C LYS A 122 31.08 -7.97 25.22
N LYS A 123 30.50 -7.55 26.35
CA LYS A 123 29.06 -7.67 26.61
C LYS A 123 28.22 -6.85 25.62
N ALA A 124 28.68 -5.65 25.26
CA ALA A 124 28.03 -4.83 24.24
C ALA A 124 28.12 -5.48 22.85
N LYS A 125 29.27 -6.04 22.46
CA LYS A 125 29.41 -6.81 21.21
C LYS A 125 28.48 -8.02 21.14
N ASP A 126 28.40 -8.80 22.22
CA ASP A 126 27.48 -9.95 22.27
C ASP A 126 26.03 -9.51 22.10
N THR A 127 25.64 -8.42 22.76
CA THR A 127 24.29 -7.84 22.63
C THR A 127 23.98 -7.39 21.20
N ILE A 128 24.93 -6.72 20.53
CA ILE A 128 24.79 -6.27 19.14
C ILE A 128 24.70 -7.48 18.19
N THR A 129 25.48 -8.54 18.46
CA THR A 129 25.48 -9.76 17.63
C THR A 129 24.14 -10.49 17.72
N MET A 130 23.59 -10.62 18.93
CA MET A 130 22.25 -11.18 19.13
C MET A 130 21.16 -10.33 18.47
N ALA A 131 21.26 -9.01 18.56
CA ALA A 131 20.33 -8.11 17.87
C ALA A 131 20.41 -8.29 16.34
N ALA A 132 21.62 -8.32 15.76
CA ALA A 132 21.80 -8.49 14.32
C ALA A 132 21.17 -9.79 13.78
N ILE A 133 21.26 -10.89 14.54
CA ILE A 133 20.60 -12.16 14.19
C ILE A 133 19.08 -11.98 14.15
N GLY A 134 18.49 -11.27 15.12
CA GLY A 134 17.06 -10.98 15.13
C GLY A 134 16.60 -10.20 13.90
N MET A 135 17.36 -9.19 13.47
CA MET A 135 17.06 -8.43 12.25
C MET A 135 17.14 -9.33 11.00
N ALA A 136 18.16 -10.17 10.90
CA ALA A 136 18.32 -11.10 9.79
C ALA A 136 17.12 -12.06 9.67
N VAL A 137 16.62 -12.58 10.79
CA VAL A 137 15.45 -13.49 10.81
C VAL A 137 14.19 -12.80 10.25
N VAL A 138 13.94 -11.54 10.62
CA VAL A 138 12.77 -10.79 10.11
C VAL A 138 12.85 -10.60 8.59
N LEU A 139 14.04 -10.25 8.07
CA LEU A 139 14.26 -10.10 6.63
C LEU A 139 14.03 -11.42 5.89
N VAL A 140 14.58 -12.52 6.41
CA VAL A 140 14.40 -13.86 5.83
C VAL A 140 12.93 -14.29 5.85
N ALA A 141 12.23 -14.06 6.96
CA ALA A 141 10.80 -14.38 7.07
C ALA A 141 9.97 -13.63 6.02
N TYR A 142 10.26 -12.34 5.78
CA TYR A 142 9.57 -11.54 4.77
C TYR A 142 9.80 -12.07 3.35
N VAL A 143 11.05 -12.39 3.00
CA VAL A 143 11.41 -12.97 1.69
C VAL A 143 10.68 -14.29 1.47
N ILE A 144 10.71 -15.19 2.47
CA ILE A 144 10.01 -16.48 2.39
C ILE A 144 8.50 -16.29 2.21
N THR A 145 7.89 -15.36 2.96
CA THR A 145 6.45 -15.09 2.87
C THR A 145 6.08 -14.63 1.45
N TYR A 146 6.80 -13.65 0.91
CA TYR A 146 6.54 -13.15 -0.44
C TYR A 146 6.71 -14.24 -1.51
N PHE A 147 7.74 -15.07 -1.36
CA PHE A 147 7.96 -16.23 -2.22
C PHE A 147 6.71 -17.12 -2.21
N ILE A 148 6.27 -17.60 -1.05
CA ILE A 148 5.10 -18.49 -0.95
C ILE A 148 3.83 -17.85 -1.53
N LEU A 149 3.55 -16.57 -1.23
CA LEU A 149 2.36 -15.90 -1.79
C LEU A 149 2.42 -15.82 -3.32
N SER A 150 3.58 -15.53 -3.90
CA SER A 150 3.73 -15.46 -5.36
C SER A 150 3.48 -16.82 -6.04
N TYR A 151 3.99 -17.93 -5.47
CA TYR A 151 3.70 -19.27 -5.98
C TYR A 151 2.25 -19.68 -5.75
N ALA A 152 1.69 -19.35 -4.59
CA ALA A 152 0.31 -19.68 -4.26
C ALA A 152 -0.68 -18.97 -5.21
N LEU A 153 -0.52 -17.66 -5.44
CA LEU A 153 -1.39 -16.90 -6.34
C LEU A 153 -1.31 -17.37 -7.79
N GLN A 154 -0.13 -17.80 -8.26
CA GLN A 154 0.02 -18.38 -9.59
C GLN A 154 -0.75 -19.71 -9.75
N SER A 155 -1.03 -20.42 -8.66
CA SER A 155 -1.78 -21.69 -8.69
C SER A 155 -3.30 -21.54 -8.70
N VAL A 156 -3.86 -20.39 -8.33
CA VAL A 156 -5.33 -20.14 -8.25
C VAL A 156 -5.90 -19.55 -9.55
N GLY A 157 -5.05 -19.20 -10.52
CA GLY A 157 -5.41 -18.56 -11.78
C GLY A 157 -5.61 -19.49 -12.99
N GLN A 158 -6.05 -20.73 -12.77
CA GLN A 158 -6.38 -21.71 -13.83
C GLN A 158 -7.82 -22.21 -13.66
#